data_AF-A0A1V6YSC3-F1
#
_entry.id   AF-A0A1V6YSC3-F1
#
_cell.length_a   1.000
_cell.length_b   1.000
_cell.length_c   1.000
_cell.angle_alpha   90.00
_cell.angle_beta   90.00
_cell.angle_gamma   90.00
#
_symmetry.space_group_name_H-M   'P 1'
#
loop_
_entity.id
_entity.type
_entity.pdbx_description
1 polymer ?
#
loop_
_entity_poly.entity_id
_entity_poly.type
_entity_poly.pdbx_seq_one_letter_code
_entity_poly.pdbx_strand_id
1 'polypeptide(L)'
;MAKNMDQIVVDPDFYTMATGYDMDPQDLQSDTTSLASTIARGRVENGRRYQATKEDDYWGPSDEQQFEAFEIGHMMFLVLDHDQPNSLFRAPIGDAPKNILDIGTGQGNWAIDVADRYPSATVRGVDIFPPPVSWMPPNCLFEVDDVLREWTWREPFDFIHMRLMYGAFPPEGWHTLYKQAYDALEPGGWIEQMELDVRVYSDDGTLKKEHQLYGWGDMFIRCSERAGRSLRTHETMRSAIEEAGFVDVHEEKYKIPIGPWARDNALKEAGHLQYGHWNAALEGWAMWLLTHFGEPVPWSKEEVHVFLAKVRMELSNPHIHDYEPANRVWARKPTREELEEKEVKIKAETLP
;
A
#
# COMPACT_ATOMS: atom_id res chain seq x y z
N MET A 1 -39.28 -40.03 -16.92
CA MET A 1 -38.34 -39.91 -15.79
C MET A 1 -38.08 -38.44 -15.56
N ALA A 2 -38.86 -37.82 -14.68
CA ALA A 2 -38.64 -36.44 -14.24
C ALA A 2 -37.58 -36.46 -13.13
N LYS A 3 -36.51 -35.68 -13.27
CA LYS A 3 -35.55 -35.46 -12.19
C LYS A 3 -36.21 -34.51 -11.18
N ASN A 4 -36.34 -34.96 -9.94
CA ASN A 4 -36.64 -34.11 -8.79
C ASN A 4 -35.62 -32.96 -8.77
N MET A 5 -36.12 -31.73 -8.77
CA MET A 5 -35.37 -30.56 -8.34
C MET A 5 -35.57 -30.46 -6.83
N ASP A 6 -34.63 -31.04 -6.08
CA ASP A 6 -34.58 -30.81 -4.64
C ASP A 6 -34.39 -29.32 -4.38
N GLN A 7 -35.10 -28.84 -3.36
CA GLN A 7 -35.11 -27.46 -2.92
C GLN A 7 -33.69 -27.05 -2.51
N ILE A 8 -33.16 -25.98 -3.11
CA ILE A 8 -31.89 -25.39 -2.71
C ILE A 8 -32.08 -24.83 -1.30
N VAL A 9 -31.39 -25.42 -0.32
CA VAL A 9 -31.42 -24.97 1.07
C VAL A 9 -30.54 -23.72 1.18
N VAL A 10 -31.11 -22.65 1.73
CA VAL A 10 -30.40 -21.39 1.97
C VAL A 10 -29.37 -21.61 3.08
N ASP A 11 -28.15 -21.15 2.86
CA ASP A 11 -27.08 -21.13 3.86
C ASP A 11 -27.55 -20.35 5.11
N PRO A 12 -27.53 -20.95 6.32
CA PRO A 12 -27.91 -20.26 7.55
C PRO A 12 -27.06 -19.01 7.83
N ASP A 13 -25.87 -18.89 7.23
CA ASP A 13 -25.01 -17.71 7.32
C ASP A 13 -25.37 -16.60 6.31
N PHE A 14 -26.39 -16.80 5.45
CA PHE A 14 -26.85 -15.78 4.49
C PHE A 14 -27.42 -14.52 5.16
N TYR A 15 -27.94 -14.65 6.39
CA TYR A 15 -28.62 -13.56 7.10
C TYR A 15 -27.76 -12.85 8.16
N THR A 16 -26.50 -13.25 8.35
CA THR A 16 -25.62 -12.55 9.32
C THR A 16 -25.04 -11.25 8.77
N MET A 17 -25.31 -10.90 7.51
CA MET A 17 -25.00 -9.59 6.93
C MET A 17 -26.26 -8.79 6.57
N ALA A 18 -27.03 -8.44 7.59
CA ALA A 18 -27.95 -7.29 7.58
C ALA A 18 -28.09 -6.83 9.05
N THR A 19 -27.89 -5.57 9.42
CA THR A 19 -28.44 -4.38 8.77
C THR A 19 -27.71 -3.09 9.17
N GLY A 20 -27.69 -2.17 8.21
CA GLY A 20 -27.85 -0.74 8.45
C GLY A 20 -28.55 -0.14 7.23
N TYR A 21 -29.85 0.16 7.38
CA TYR A 21 -30.77 0.84 6.46
C TYR A 21 -31.66 -0.02 5.54
N ASP A 22 -32.97 0.14 5.76
CA ASP A 22 -34.07 -0.19 4.83
C ASP A 22 -33.87 0.58 3.52
N MET A 23 -33.66 -0.14 2.41
CA MET A 23 -33.71 0.44 1.07
C MET A 23 -34.79 -0.24 0.21
N ASP A 24 -35.46 0.58 -0.59
CA ASP A 24 -36.57 0.25 -1.50
C ASP A 24 -36.14 -0.85 -2.51
N PRO A 25 -36.90 -1.93 -2.67
CA PRO A 25 -36.59 -3.01 -3.62
C PRO A 25 -36.52 -2.60 -5.10
N GLN A 26 -36.89 -1.37 -5.45
CA GLN A 26 -36.92 -0.89 -6.84
C GLN A 26 -35.61 -0.24 -7.33
N ASP A 27 -34.61 0.00 -6.45
CA ASP A 27 -33.30 0.57 -6.83
C ASP A 27 -32.25 -0.48 -7.27
N LEU A 28 -32.64 -1.75 -7.44
CA LEU A 28 -31.74 -2.88 -7.70
C LEU A 28 -31.44 -3.15 -9.20
N GLN A 29 -31.56 -2.16 -10.09
CA GLN A 29 -31.16 -2.29 -11.50
C GLN A 29 -29.95 -1.41 -11.85
N SER A 30 -28.79 -1.71 -11.28
CA SER A 30 -27.51 -1.20 -11.81
C SER A 30 -26.44 -2.27 -11.78
N ASP A 31 -25.87 -2.58 -12.94
CA ASP A 31 -24.76 -3.53 -13.12
C ASP A 31 -23.51 -3.13 -12.32
N THR A 32 -23.35 -1.84 -11.97
CA THR A 32 -22.29 -1.35 -11.07
C THR A 32 -22.41 -1.87 -9.65
N THR A 33 -23.62 -2.05 -9.11
CA THR A 33 -23.83 -2.53 -7.74
C THR A 33 -23.49 -4.02 -7.61
N SER A 34 -23.79 -4.82 -8.65
CA SER A 34 -23.49 -6.27 -8.65
C SER A 34 -21.98 -6.54 -8.76
N LEU A 35 -21.26 -5.75 -9.56
CA LEU A 35 -19.81 -5.84 -9.69
C LEU A 35 -19.09 -5.41 -8.41
N ALA A 36 -19.47 -4.27 -7.81
CA ALA A 36 -18.92 -3.81 -6.53
C ALA A 36 -19.16 -4.84 -5.41
N SER A 37 -20.35 -5.45 -5.37
CA SER A 37 -20.65 -6.51 -4.39
C SER A 37 -19.83 -7.79 -4.61
N THR A 38 -19.45 -8.10 -5.86
CA THR A 38 -18.64 -9.28 -6.17
C THR A 38 -17.17 -9.03 -5.85
N ILE A 39 -16.66 -7.83 -6.15
CA ILE A 39 -15.31 -7.40 -5.79
C ILE A 39 -15.15 -7.39 -4.27
N ALA A 40 -16.12 -6.80 -3.55
CA ALA A 40 -16.11 -6.72 -2.09
C ALA A 40 -16.20 -8.08 -1.39
N ARG A 41 -16.86 -9.09 -1.99
CA ARG A 41 -16.92 -10.45 -1.43
C ARG A 41 -15.55 -11.13 -1.36
N GLY A 42 -14.65 -10.80 -2.30
CA GLY A 42 -13.32 -11.39 -2.35
C GLY A 42 -13.32 -12.91 -2.57
N ARG A 43 -12.11 -13.49 -2.49
CA ARG A 43 -11.90 -14.93 -2.34
C ARG A 43 -11.37 -15.20 -0.93
N VAL A 44 -11.82 -16.30 -0.31
CA VAL A 44 -11.29 -16.72 1.00
C VAL A 44 -10.34 -17.88 0.80
N GLU A 45 -9.12 -17.74 1.32
CA GLU A 45 -8.11 -18.78 1.28
C GLU A 45 -7.33 -18.78 2.60
N ASN A 46 -7.11 -19.98 3.16
CA ASN A 46 -6.40 -20.17 4.44
C ASN A 46 -6.95 -19.33 5.61
N GLY A 47 -8.20 -18.85 5.53
CA GLY A 47 -8.86 -18.02 6.55
C GLY A 47 -8.65 -16.52 6.37
N ARG A 48 -8.07 -16.08 5.27
CA ARG A 48 -7.89 -14.67 4.90
C ARG A 48 -8.70 -14.33 3.65
N ARG A 49 -9.16 -13.08 3.52
CA ARG A 49 -9.90 -12.60 2.34
C ARG A 49 -8.95 -11.88 1.41
N TYR A 50 -8.99 -12.18 0.12
CA TYR A 50 -8.23 -11.53 -0.95
C TYR A 50 -9.18 -11.02 -2.03
N GLN A 51 -8.70 -10.20 -2.97
CA GLN A 51 -9.55 -9.64 -4.02
C GLN A 51 -10.12 -10.74 -4.94
N ALA A 52 -11.36 -10.54 -5.43
CA ALA A 52 -12.10 -11.52 -6.23
C ALA A 52 -11.66 -11.61 -7.69
N THR A 53 -10.97 -10.60 -8.22
CA THR A 53 -10.57 -10.53 -9.63
C THR A 53 -9.45 -11.52 -9.91
N LYS A 54 -9.75 -12.51 -10.75
CA LYS A 54 -8.85 -13.62 -11.13
C LYS A 54 -7.65 -13.24 -11.97
N GLU A 55 -7.59 -12.00 -12.48
CA GLU A 55 -6.66 -11.67 -13.55
C GLU A 55 -5.31 -11.12 -13.10
N ASP A 56 -5.12 -10.75 -11.83
CA ASP A 56 -3.78 -10.42 -11.31
C ASP A 56 -3.72 -10.57 -9.78
N ASP A 57 -3.15 -11.68 -9.30
CA ASP A 57 -3.13 -12.05 -7.88
C ASP A 57 -2.26 -11.11 -7.03
N TYR A 58 -2.88 -10.07 -6.47
CA TYR A 58 -2.30 -9.29 -5.38
C TYR A 58 -2.12 -10.17 -4.14
N TRP A 59 -0.97 -10.03 -3.48
CA TRP A 59 -0.50 -10.96 -2.44
C TRP A 59 -1.02 -10.63 -1.04
N GLY A 60 -1.42 -9.37 -0.80
CA GLY A 60 -1.90 -8.90 0.50
C GLY A 60 -3.42 -9.14 0.67
N PRO A 61 -3.89 -9.56 1.85
CA PRO A 61 -5.31 -9.72 2.10
C PRO A 61 -6.06 -8.38 2.20
N SER A 62 -7.37 -8.43 1.97
CA SER A 62 -8.33 -7.32 2.12
C SER A 62 -9.41 -7.71 3.13
N ASP A 63 -8.99 -8.06 4.34
CA ASP A 63 -9.84 -8.38 5.49
C ASP A 63 -9.65 -7.41 6.66
N GLU A 64 -10.57 -7.50 7.64
CA GLU A 64 -10.65 -6.61 8.80
C GLU A 64 -9.32 -6.56 9.56
N GLN A 65 -8.66 -7.71 9.71
CA GLN A 65 -7.36 -7.80 10.38
C GLN A 65 -6.25 -7.05 9.63
N GLN A 66 -6.25 -7.10 8.29
CA GLN A 66 -5.26 -6.35 7.51
C GLN A 66 -5.54 -4.85 7.54
N PHE A 67 -6.81 -4.45 7.52
CA PHE A 67 -7.17 -3.03 7.64
C PHE A 67 -6.80 -2.46 9.01
N GLU A 68 -7.00 -3.19 10.10
CA GLU A 68 -6.52 -2.80 11.43
C GLU A 68 -5.00 -2.57 11.42
N ALA A 69 -4.25 -3.43 10.74
CA ALA A 69 -2.81 -3.27 10.62
C ALA A 69 -2.43 -2.00 9.85
N PHE A 70 -3.13 -1.68 8.75
CA PHE A 70 -2.92 -0.45 7.99
C PHE A 70 -3.22 0.81 8.81
N GLU A 71 -4.23 0.77 9.70
CA GLU A 71 -4.52 1.85 10.63
C GLU A 71 -3.35 2.11 11.58
N ILE A 72 -2.81 1.05 12.19
CA ILE A 72 -1.65 1.14 13.08
C ILE A 72 -0.42 1.66 12.33
N GLY A 73 -0.18 1.16 11.11
CA GLY A 73 0.89 1.63 10.24
C GLY A 73 0.75 3.12 9.90
N HIS A 74 -0.47 3.59 9.59
CA HIS A 74 -0.71 5.00 9.33
C HIS A 74 -0.39 5.88 10.55
N MET A 75 -0.82 5.49 11.76
CA MET A 75 -0.46 6.17 13.00
C MET A 75 1.05 6.17 13.25
N MET A 76 1.74 5.07 12.97
CA MET A 76 3.20 4.97 13.11
C MET A 76 3.92 6.02 12.26
N PHE A 77 3.51 6.19 10.99
CA PHE A 77 4.10 7.22 10.12
C PHE A 77 3.81 8.64 10.60
N LEU A 78 2.60 8.92 11.12
CA LEU A 78 2.28 10.23 11.70
C LEU A 78 3.17 10.56 12.91
N VAL A 79 3.45 9.57 13.77
CA VAL A 79 4.35 9.73 14.92
C VAL A 79 5.80 9.93 14.47
N LEU A 80 6.24 9.16 13.46
CA LEU A 80 7.57 9.28 12.89
C LEU A 80 7.84 10.69 12.37
N ASP A 81 6.82 11.33 11.78
CA ASP A 81 6.92 12.66 11.17
C ASP A 81 6.26 13.77 12.02
N HIS A 82 6.08 13.55 13.34
CA HIS A 82 5.36 14.48 14.22
C HIS A 82 6.04 15.86 14.38
N ASP A 83 7.35 15.94 14.18
CA ASP A 83 8.15 17.17 14.35
C ASP A 83 8.23 18.00 13.07
N GLN A 84 7.49 17.59 12.04
CA GLN A 84 7.56 18.15 10.70
C GLN A 84 6.39 19.10 10.49
N PRO A 85 6.54 20.14 9.65
CA PRO A 85 5.43 21.04 9.32
C PRO A 85 4.21 20.28 8.77
N ASN A 86 4.48 19.17 8.09
CA ASN A 86 3.48 18.24 7.57
C ASN A 86 3.91 16.80 7.91
N SER A 87 3.06 16.12 8.69
CA SER A 87 3.26 14.72 9.12
C SER A 87 2.75 13.67 8.12
N LEU A 88 2.09 14.08 7.02
CA LEU A 88 1.50 13.18 6.02
C LEU A 88 2.43 12.97 4.83
N PHE A 89 3.21 13.99 4.45
CA PHE A 89 4.10 13.98 3.29
C PHE A 89 5.21 15.06 3.39
N ARG A 90 6.21 14.99 2.51
CA ARG A 90 7.37 15.91 2.42
C ARG A 90 7.36 16.83 1.21
N ALA A 91 6.70 16.44 0.13
CA ALA A 91 6.65 17.19 -1.10
C ALA A 91 6.10 18.61 -0.87
N PRO A 92 6.79 19.66 -1.38
CA PRO A 92 6.37 21.05 -1.17
C PRO A 92 5.25 21.44 -2.17
N ILE A 93 4.05 20.95 -1.92
CA ILE A 93 2.87 21.14 -2.81
C ILE A 93 2.13 22.49 -2.59
N GLY A 94 2.67 23.35 -1.71
CA GLY A 94 2.07 24.63 -1.35
C GLY A 94 0.82 24.51 -0.48
N ASP A 95 0.12 25.65 -0.33
CA ASP A 95 -1.02 25.78 0.59
C ASP A 95 -2.39 25.57 -0.08
N ALA A 96 -2.43 25.54 -1.42
CA ALA A 96 -3.66 25.45 -2.19
C ALA A 96 -3.57 24.49 -3.40
N PRO A 97 -3.19 23.21 -3.17
CA PRO A 97 -3.36 22.18 -4.20
C PRO A 97 -4.84 22.05 -4.59
N LYS A 98 -5.11 21.65 -5.82
CA LYS A 98 -6.47 21.49 -6.37
C LYS A 98 -6.85 20.03 -6.52
N ASN A 99 -5.94 19.19 -7.01
CA ASN A 99 -6.18 17.78 -7.27
C ASN A 99 -5.04 16.94 -6.68
N ILE A 100 -5.38 16.03 -5.77
CA ILE A 100 -4.43 15.10 -5.13
C ILE A 100 -4.90 13.67 -5.40
N LEU A 101 -3.95 12.78 -5.71
CA LEU A 101 -4.19 11.36 -5.91
C LEU A 101 -3.42 10.54 -4.86
N ASP A 102 -4.09 9.59 -4.23
CA ASP A 102 -3.53 8.58 -3.35
C ASP A 102 -3.71 7.20 -3.98
N ILE A 103 -2.61 6.60 -4.44
CA ILE A 103 -2.61 5.32 -5.16
C ILE A 103 -2.34 4.17 -4.18
N GLY A 104 -3.22 3.17 -4.21
CA GLY A 104 -3.22 2.10 -3.21
C GLY A 104 -3.72 2.60 -1.86
N THR A 105 -4.84 3.32 -1.87
CA THR A 105 -5.32 4.04 -0.67
C THR A 105 -5.68 3.10 0.49
N GLY A 106 -5.91 1.81 0.23
CA GLY A 106 -6.20 0.80 1.23
C GLY A 106 -7.41 1.15 2.08
N GLN A 107 -7.20 1.45 3.36
CA GLN A 107 -8.28 1.88 4.26
C GLN A 107 -8.74 3.33 4.01
N GLY A 108 -7.97 4.15 3.30
CA GLY A 108 -8.34 5.53 2.98
C GLY A 108 -7.90 6.59 4.00
N ASN A 109 -7.28 6.20 5.11
CA ASN A 109 -6.91 7.12 6.21
C ASN A 109 -6.02 8.28 5.73
N TRP A 110 -5.03 8.01 4.88
CA TRP A 110 -4.15 9.06 4.36
C TRP A 110 -4.92 10.06 3.49
N ALA A 111 -5.76 9.57 2.57
CA ALA A 111 -6.58 10.43 1.71
C ALA A 111 -7.55 11.30 2.54
N ILE A 112 -8.16 10.74 3.58
CA ILE A 112 -9.06 11.46 4.50
C ILE A 112 -8.30 12.58 5.23
N ASP A 113 -7.15 12.28 5.84
CA ASP A 113 -6.36 13.26 6.58
C ASP A 113 -5.85 14.39 5.67
N VAL A 114 -5.48 14.08 4.43
CA VAL A 114 -5.09 15.09 3.44
C VAL A 114 -6.28 15.94 3.00
N ALA A 115 -7.45 15.33 2.82
CA ALA A 115 -8.68 16.05 2.47
C ALA A 115 -9.11 17.02 3.57
N ASP A 116 -8.98 16.62 4.84
CA ASP A 116 -9.22 17.48 6.01
C ASP A 116 -8.20 18.62 6.10
N ARG A 117 -6.92 18.37 5.77
CA ARG A 117 -5.88 19.41 5.73
C ARG A 117 -6.10 20.42 4.60
N TYR A 118 -6.60 19.98 3.44
CA TYR A 118 -6.80 20.82 2.26
C TYR A 118 -8.27 20.83 1.81
N PRO A 119 -9.17 21.55 2.51
CA PRO A 119 -10.61 21.53 2.23
C PRO A 119 -11.00 22.10 0.85
N SER A 120 -10.09 22.81 0.17
CA SER A 120 -10.28 23.30 -1.20
C SER A 120 -9.79 22.34 -2.28
N ALA A 121 -9.00 21.32 -1.93
CA ALA A 121 -8.49 20.33 -2.85
C ALA A 121 -9.51 19.18 -3.00
N THR A 122 -9.59 18.59 -4.19
CA THR A 122 -10.21 17.28 -4.38
C THR A 122 -9.15 16.20 -4.18
N VAL A 123 -9.35 15.32 -3.21
CA VAL A 123 -8.46 14.18 -2.93
C VAL A 123 -9.13 12.91 -3.43
N ARG A 124 -8.43 12.15 -4.28
CA ARG A 124 -8.89 10.87 -4.82
C ARG A 124 -8.05 9.74 -4.25
N GLY A 125 -8.65 8.82 -3.53
CA GLY A 125 -8.03 7.56 -3.16
C GLY A 125 -8.44 6.46 -4.14
N VAL A 126 -7.47 5.76 -4.72
CA VAL A 126 -7.71 4.67 -5.68
C VAL A 126 -7.14 3.38 -5.12
N ASP A 127 -7.92 2.30 -5.19
CA ASP A 127 -7.48 0.96 -4.81
C ASP A 127 -8.22 -0.10 -5.64
N ILE A 128 -7.64 -1.29 -5.78
CA ILE A 128 -8.29 -2.42 -6.42
C ILE A 128 -9.40 -3.03 -5.54
N PHE A 129 -9.45 -2.67 -4.25
CA PHE A 129 -10.46 -3.08 -3.30
C PHE A 129 -11.12 -1.86 -2.65
N PRO A 130 -12.46 -1.84 -2.48
CA PRO A 130 -13.15 -0.71 -1.87
C PRO A 130 -12.71 -0.48 -0.41
N PRO A 131 -12.31 0.74 -0.02
CA PRO A 131 -11.98 1.06 1.37
C PRO A 131 -13.17 0.79 2.31
N PRO A 132 -12.96 0.19 3.50
CA PRO A 132 -14.01 -0.13 4.46
C PRO A 132 -14.44 1.09 5.31
N VAL A 133 -14.58 2.25 4.68
CA VAL A 133 -14.94 3.51 5.36
C VAL A 133 -16.43 3.77 5.28
N SER A 134 -17.01 4.22 6.40
CA SER A 134 -18.42 4.62 6.48
C SER A 134 -18.64 6.12 6.34
N TRP A 135 -17.56 6.90 6.40
CA TRP A 135 -17.58 8.36 6.31
C TRP A 135 -16.29 8.87 5.67
N MET A 136 -16.41 9.96 4.91
CA MET A 136 -15.28 10.69 4.34
C MET A 136 -15.62 12.19 4.21
N PRO A 137 -14.62 13.10 4.20
CA PRO A 137 -14.83 14.51 3.91
C PRO A 137 -15.48 14.71 2.52
N PRO A 138 -16.27 15.77 2.29
CA PRO A 138 -16.98 15.98 1.03
C PRO A 138 -16.05 16.22 -0.18
N ASN A 139 -14.78 16.53 0.07
CA ASN A 139 -13.74 16.71 -0.92
C ASN A 139 -12.82 15.48 -1.08
N CYS A 140 -13.14 14.37 -0.42
CA CYS A 140 -12.46 13.08 -0.56
C CYS A 140 -13.35 12.13 -1.39
N LEU A 141 -12.75 11.47 -2.38
CA LEU A 141 -13.43 10.54 -3.28
C LEU A 141 -12.67 9.22 -3.30
N PHE A 142 -13.37 8.09 -3.24
CA PHE A 142 -12.78 6.76 -3.37
C PHE A 142 -13.24 6.09 -4.66
N GLU A 143 -12.28 5.58 -5.43
CA GLU A 143 -12.52 4.92 -6.71
C GLU A 143 -11.91 3.51 -6.66
N VAL A 144 -12.69 2.51 -7.10
CA VAL A 144 -12.19 1.14 -7.23
C VAL A 144 -11.71 0.94 -8.66
N ASP A 145 -10.40 0.96 -8.87
CA ASP A 145 -9.80 0.83 -10.19
C ASP A 145 -8.38 0.24 -10.14
N ASP A 146 -7.96 -0.31 -11.26
CA ASP A 146 -6.59 -0.79 -11.48
C ASP A 146 -5.76 0.32 -12.12
N VAL A 147 -4.84 0.88 -11.34
CA VAL A 147 -3.97 1.99 -11.76
C VAL A 147 -2.97 1.62 -12.86
N LEU A 148 -2.82 0.35 -13.25
CA LEU A 148 -2.06 -0.04 -14.44
C LEU A 148 -2.83 0.13 -15.74
N ARG A 149 -4.15 0.35 -15.67
CA ARG A 149 -4.97 0.70 -16.84
C ARG A 149 -4.79 2.17 -17.20
N GLU A 150 -5.26 2.52 -18.39
CA GLU A 150 -5.25 3.91 -18.87
C GLU A 150 -6.05 4.81 -17.93
N TRP A 151 -5.41 5.87 -17.43
CA TRP A 151 -6.05 6.83 -16.55
C TRP A 151 -7.02 7.73 -17.33
N THR A 152 -8.27 7.79 -16.87
CA THR A 152 -9.34 8.54 -17.56
C THR A 152 -9.66 9.90 -16.94
N TRP A 153 -8.91 10.31 -15.92
CA TRP A 153 -9.06 11.61 -15.27
C TRP A 153 -8.70 12.75 -16.24
N ARG A 154 -9.56 13.77 -16.31
CA ARG A 154 -9.40 14.89 -17.25
C ARG A 154 -8.55 16.02 -16.70
N GLU A 155 -8.64 16.24 -15.39
CA GLU A 155 -7.89 17.28 -14.70
C GLU A 155 -6.57 16.69 -14.22
N PRO A 156 -5.44 17.36 -14.47
CA PRO A 156 -4.15 16.92 -13.96
C PRO A 156 -4.07 17.11 -12.44
N PHE A 157 -3.14 16.37 -11.84
CA PHE A 157 -2.88 16.38 -10.41
C PHE A 157 -1.77 17.36 -10.04
N ASP A 158 -1.89 17.98 -8.87
CA ASP A 158 -0.79 18.75 -8.26
C ASP A 158 0.14 17.83 -7.46
N PHE A 159 -0.41 16.73 -6.94
CA PHE A 159 0.31 15.77 -6.09
C PHE A 159 -0.20 14.34 -6.27
N ILE A 160 0.73 13.39 -6.38
CA ILE A 160 0.46 11.94 -6.38
C ILE A 160 1.25 11.30 -5.24
N HIS A 161 0.56 10.56 -4.37
CA HIS A 161 1.11 9.85 -3.23
C HIS A 161 0.95 8.34 -3.39
N MET A 162 1.96 7.59 -2.91
CA MET A 162 1.96 6.13 -2.77
C MET A 162 2.63 5.75 -1.46
N ARG A 163 2.13 4.71 -0.79
CA ARG A 163 2.78 4.22 0.43
C ARG A 163 2.54 2.73 0.65
N LEU A 164 3.61 1.99 0.97
CA LEU A 164 3.59 0.54 1.19
C LEU A 164 3.03 -0.24 -0.01
N MET A 165 3.42 0.15 -1.22
CA MET A 165 2.98 -0.47 -2.46
C MET A 165 3.94 -1.58 -2.94
N TYR A 166 4.98 -1.92 -2.19
CA TYR A 166 5.88 -3.03 -2.51
C TYR A 166 5.12 -4.34 -2.79
N GLY A 167 5.56 -5.08 -3.81
CA GLY A 167 4.87 -6.28 -4.27
C GLY A 167 3.50 -6.05 -4.93
N ALA A 168 3.00 -4.81 -5.06
CA ALA A 168 1.72 -4.56 -5.74
C ALA A 168 1.77 -4.86 -7.23
N PHE A 169 2.91 -4.64 -7.88
CA PHE A 169 3.07 -4.77 -9.33
C PHE A 169 4.29 -5.60 -9.73
N PRO A 170 4.26 -6.25 -10.90
CA PRO A 170 5.48 -6.74 -11.53
C PRO A 170 6.39 -5.56 -11.94
N PRO A 171 7.68 -5.81 -12.27
CA PRO A 171 8.62 -4.74 -12.62
C PRO A 171 8.14 -3.79 -13.72
N GLU A 172 7.55 -4.32 -14.80
CA GLU A 172 6.98 -3.53 -15.90
C GLU A 172 5.77 -2.69 -15.46
N GLY A 173 5.00 -3.16 -14.48
CA GLY A 173 3.88 -2.42 -13.91
C GLY A 173 4.34 -1.16 -13.20
N TRP A 174 5.47 -1.21 -12.48
CA TRP A 174 6.07 -0.02 -11.87
C TRP A 174 6.49 1.02 -12.91
N HIS A 175 7.13 0.61 -14.00
CA HIS A 175 7.50 1.53 -15.08
C HIS A 175 6.27 2.21 -15.70
N THR A 176 5.21 1.45 -15.96
CA THR A 176 3.92 1.99 -16.43
C THR A 176 3.36 2.98 -15.43
N LEU A 177 3.32 2.63 -14.14
CA LEU A 177 2.74 3.47 -13.10
C LEU A 177 3.46 4.82 -12.98
N TYR A 178 4.79 4.83 -12.85
CA TYR A 178 5.55 6.09 -12.75
C TYR A 178 5.40 6.95 -14.00
N LYS A 179 5.28 6.33 -15.18
CA LYS A 179 5.04 7.06 -16.42
C LYS A 179 3.66 7.70 -16.44
N GLN A 180 2.61 6.98 -16.06
CA GLN A 180 1.25 7.53 -15.96
C GLN A 180 1.18 8.64 -14.90
N ALA A 181 1.84 8.46 -13.75
CA ALA A 181 1.95 9.49 -12.72
C ALA A 181 2.64 10.76 -13.25
N TYR A 182 3.76 10.60 -13.98
CA TYR A 182 4.43 11.72 -14.62
C TYR A 182 3.53 12.44 -15.62
N ASP A 183 2.81 11.71 -16.47
CA ASP A 183 1.97 12.30 -17.52
C ASP A 183 0.75 13.03 -16.93
N ALA A 184 0.17 12.51 -15.85
CA ALA A 184 -1.01 13.06 -15.20
C ALA A 184 -0.74 14.23 -14.23
N LEU A 185 0.51 14.48 -13.84
CA LEU A 185 0.86 15.65 -13.02
C LEU A 185 0.89 16.93 -13.85
N GLU A 186 0.48 18.06 -13.26
CA GLU A 186 0.78 19.39 -13.78
C GLU A 186 2.29 19.61 -13.86
N PRO A 187 2.82 20.39 -14.83
CA PRO A 187 4.21 20.83 -14.78
C PRO A 187 4.51 21.56 -13.46
N GLY A 188 5.49 21.08 -12.71
CA GLY A 188 5.79 21.55 -11.35
C GLY A 188 5.06 20.80 -10.23
N GLY A 189 4.13 19.89 -10.54
CA GLY A 189 3.49 18.99 -9.58
C GLY A 189 4.46 17.93 -9.04
N TRP A 190 4.07 17.26 -7.95
CA TRP A 190 4.95 16.36 -7.20
C TRP A 190 4.45 14.92 -7.16
N ILE A 191 5.40 13.98 -7.12
CA ILE A 191 5.18 12.60 -6.72
C ILE A 191 5.88 12.36 -5.38
N GLU A 192 5.26 11.57 -4.50
CA GLU A 192 5.90 11.06 -3.30
C GLU A 192 5.54 9.61 -3.06
N GLN A 193 6.55 8.82 -2.70
CA GLN A 193 6.42 7.42 -2.38
C GLN A 193 7.18 7.07 -1.09
N MET A 194 6.56 6.26 -0.23
CA MET A 194 7.21 5.72 0.95
C MET A 194 7.09 4.20 1.01
N GLU A 195 8.22 3.51 1.16
CA GLU A 195 8.30 2.05 1.20
C GLU A 195 9.14 1.57 2.39
N LEU A 196 8.75 0.43 2.95
CA LEU A 196 9.57 -0.31 3.93
C LEU A 196 10.53 -1.25 3.19
N ASP A 197 11.66 -1.54 3.82
CA ASP A 197 12.45 -2.73 3.53
C ASP A 197 11.90 -3.89 4.37
N VAL A 198 11.45 -4.96 3.72
CA VAL A 198 10.91 -6.15 4.40
C VAL A 198 11.94 -6.89 5.27
N ARG A 199 13.22 -6.53 5.17
CA ARG A 199 14.29 -7.07 6.02
C ARG A 199 14.39 -6.31 7.34
N VAL A 200 14.63 -7.07 8.39
CA VAL A 200 14.78 -6.56 9.75
C VAL A 200 16.26 -6.60 10.15
N TYR A 201 16.71 -5.53 10.82
CA TYR A 201 18.10 -5.34 11.21
C TYR A 201 18.24 -4.99 12.68
N SER A 202 19.43 -5.16 13.23
CA SER A 202 19.83 -4.61 14.54
C SER A 202 21.24 -4.04 14.45
N ASP A 203 21.50 -2.88 15.06
CA ASP A 203 22.82 -2.24 15.02
C ASP A 203 23.80 -2.81 16.06
N ASP A 204 23.30 -3.48 17.11
CA ASP A 204 24.08 -3.94 18.26
C ASP A 204 24.29 -5.47 18.31
N GLY A 205 23.84 -6.18 17.27
CA GLY A 205 23.98 -7.63 17.15
C GLY A 205 23.04 -8.44 18.04
N THR A 206 22.00 -7.81 18.60
CA THR A 206 20.97 -8.51 19.37
C THR A 206 20.08 -9.38 18.51
N LEU A 207 19.84 -9.02 17.25
CA LEU A 207 19.21 -9.88 16.25
C LEU A 207 20.28 -10.83 15.65
N LYS A 208 20.23 -12.10 16.06
CA LYS A 208 21.22 -13.12 15.69
C LYS A 208 20.73 -13.98 14.54
N LYS A 209 21.67 -14.64 13.85
CA LYS A 209 21.38 -15.51 12.69
C LYS A 209 20.49 -16.72 13.02
N GLU A 210 20.43 -17.11 14.28
CA GLU A 210 19.58 -18.21 14.74
C GLU A 210 18.11 -17.80 14.91
N HIS A 211 17.82 -16.49 14.99
CA HIS A 211 16.47 -15.96 15.06
C HIS A 211 15.77 -16.09 13.71
N GLN A 212 14.49 -16.46 13.74
CA GLN A 212 13.64 -16.50 12.54
C GLN A 212 13.52 -15.14 11.88
N LEU A 213 13.40 -14.09 12.69
CA LEU A 213 13.25 -12.71 12.23
C LEU A 213 14.48 -12.21 11.46
N TYR A 214 15.68 -12.72 11.77
CA TYR A 214 16.89 -12.40 11.01
C TYR A 214 16.77 -12.86 9.54
N GLY A 215 16.19 -14.04 9.31
CA GLY A 215 16.01 -14.61 7.97
C GLY A 215 14.69 -14.25 7.29
N TRP A 216 13.81 -13.51 7.97
CA TRP A 216 12.46 -13.18 7.51
C TRP A 216 12.50 -12.50 6.14
N GLY A 217 13.09 -11.30 6.03
CA GLY A 217 13.02 -10.53 4.79
C GLY A 217 13.65 -11.24 3.59
N ASP A 218 14.79 -11.92 3.80
CA ASP A 218 15.45 -12.68 2.74
C ASP A 218 14.56 -13.81 2.18
N MET A 219 13.84 -14.51 3.05
CA MET A 219 12.89 -15.54 2.64
C MET A 219 11.73 -14.95 1.83
N PHE A 220 11.15 -13.85 2.30
CA PHE A 220 10.03 -13.19 1.64
C PHE A 220 10.43 -12.62 0.28
N ILE A 221 11.62 -12.01 0.18
CA ILE A 221 12.18 -11.54 -1.08
C ILE A 221 12.25 -12.69 -2.10
N ARG A 222 12.82 -13.84 -1.73
CA ARG A 222 12.91 -15.01 -2.64
C ARG A 222 11.53 -15.54 -3.05
N CYS A 223 10.56 -15.57 -2.14
CA CYS A 223 9.20 -15.98 -2.48
C CYS A 223 8.54 -14.97 -3.44
N SER A 224 8.77 -13.67 -3.23
CA SER A 224 8.24 -12.59 -4.05
C SER A 224 8.82 -12.56 -5.46
N GLU A 225 10.10 -12.91 -5.60
CA GLU A 225 10.77 -13.09 -6.91
C GLU A 225 10.13 -14.24 -7.69
N ARG A 226 9.79 -15.36 -7.03
CA ARG A 226 9.05 -16.47 -7.65
C ARG A 226 7.61 -16.10 -8.01
N ALA A 227 6.98 -15.23 -7.21
CA ALA A 227 5.65 -14.69 -7.48
C ALA A 227 5.65 -13.62 -8.60
N GLY A 228 6.82 -13.18 -9.09
CA GLY A 228 6.93 -12.13 -10.10
C GLY A 228 6.59 -10.73 -9.57
N ARG A 229 6.55 -10.53 -8.26
CA ARG A 229 6.13 -9.29 -7.60
C ARG A 229 7.16 -8.89 -6.56
N SER A 230 8.15 -8.08 -6.95
CA SER A 230 9.29 -7.76 -6.08
C SER A 230 8.87 -6.98 -4.82
N LEU A 231 9.38 -7.42 -3.65
CA LEU A 231 9.29 -6.67 -2.39
C LEU A 231 10.44 -5.65 -2.21
N ARG A 232 11.25 -5.42 -3.24
CA ARG A 232 12.44 -4.54 -3.20
C ARG A 232 12.15 -3.12 -3.72
N THR A 233 10.89 -2.67 -3.72
CA THR A 233 10.53 -1.34 -4.25
C THR A 233 11.32 -0.21 -3.57
N HIS A 234 11.62 -0.33 -2.27
CA HIS A 234 12.48 0.62 -1.54
C HIS A 234 13.90 0.76 -2.15
N GLU A 235 14.42 -0.27 -2.83
CA GLU A 235 15.73 -0.26 -3.49
C GLU A 235 15.67 0.41 -4.88
N THR A 236 14.50 0.43 -5.53
CA THR A 236 14.36 0.77 -6.96
C THR A 236 13.56 2.05 -7.23
N MET A 237 12.68 2.47 -6.31
CA MET A 237 11.75 3.58 -6.55
C MET A 237 12.44 4.89 -6.93
N ARG A 238 13.58 5.23 -6.31
CA ARG A 238 14.32 6.46 -6.60
C ARG A 238 14.75 6.52 -8.07
N SER A 239 15.41 5.47 -8.55
CA SER A 239 15.87 5.40 -9.94
C SER A 239 14.71 5.32 -10.93
N ALA A 240 13.61 4.63 -10.59
CA ALA A 240 12.46 4.50 -11.47
C ALA A 240 11.70 5.84 -11.62
N ILE A 241 11.62 6.63 -10.53
CA ILE A 241 11.09 7.99 -10.55
C ILE A 241 11.97 8.90 -11.43
N GLU A 242 13.30 8.82 -11.31
CA GLU A 242 14.22 9.57 -12.19
C GLU A 242 14.06 9.17 -13.67
N GLU A 243 13.97 7.87 -13.95
CA GLU A 243 13.81 7.33 -15.30
C GLU A 243 12.50 7.78 -15.97
N ALA A 244 11.42 7.91 -15.19
CA ALA A 244 10.14 8.43 -15.67
C ALA A 244 10.20 9.92 -16.10
N GLY A 245 11.26 10.64 -15.71
CA GLY A 245 11.54 12.01 -16.14
C GLY A 245 11.38 13.07 -15.06
N PHE A 246 11.11 12.66 -13.81
CA PHE A 246 11.05 13.58 -12.68
C PHE A 246 12.42 14.21 -12.38
N VAL A 247 12.38 15.42 -11.83
CA VAL A 247 13.55 16.22 -11.42
C VAL A 247 13.46 16.57 -9.94
N ASP A 248 14.50 17.20 -9.39
CA ASP A 248 14.57 17.56 -7.97
C ASP A 248 14.28 16.36 -7.05
N VAL A 249 14.94 15.24 -7.30
CA VAL A 249 14.67 13.98 -6.57
C VAL A 249 15.34 13.99 -5.22
N HIS A 250 14.53 13.92 -4.17
CA HIS A 250 14.95 13.81 -2.79
C HIS A 250 14.70 12.38 -2.27
N GLU A 251 15.57 11.92 -1.37
CA GLU A 251 15.40 10.64 -0.67
C GLU A 251 15.73 10.84 0.82
N GLU A 252 14.82 10.41 1.68
CA GLU A 252 14.99 10.34 3.13
C GLU A 252 14.93 8.88 3.58
N LYS A 253 15.84 8.47 4.45
CA LYS A 253 15.93 7.10 4.97
C LYS A 253 15.65 7.09 6.47
N TYR A 254 14.88 6.10 6.90
CA TYR A 254 14.43 5.95 8.27
C TYR A 254 14.89 4.61 8.83
N LYS A 255 15.03 4.56 10.15
CA LYS A 255 15.12 3.33 10.93
C LYS A 255 13.95 3.32 11.90
N ILE A 256 12.97 2.46 11.66
CA ILE A 256 11.74 2.39 12.45
C ILE A 256 11.91 1.24 13.45
N PRO A 257 12.08 1.51 14.76
CA PRO A 257 12.22 0.46 15.76
C PRO A 257 11.03 -0.50 15.71
N ILE A 258 11.27 -1.77 16.02
CA ILE A 258 10.20 -2.72 16.30
C ILE A 258 10.17 -2.91 17.81
N GLY A 259 9.18 -2.30 18.45
CA GLY A 259 9.06 -2.27 19.91
C GLY A 259 9.75 -1.07 20.58
N PRO A 260 9.49 -0.87 21.89
CA PRO A 260 9.83 0.38 22.58
C PRO A 260 11.22 0.45 23.20
N TRP A 261 12.22 -0.10 22.52
CA TRP A 261 13.58 -0.14 23.02
C TRP A 261 14.34 1.17 22.77
N ALA A 262 13.88 2.02 21.84
CA ALA A 262 14.56 3.26 21.50
C ALA A 262 14.59 4.24 22.69
N ARG A 263 15.70 4.98 22.84
CA ARG A 263 15.84 6.01 23.88
C ARG A 263 15.06 7.28 23.54
N ASP A 264 15.06 7.66 22.27
CA ASP A 264 14.29 8.79 21.77
C ASP A 264 12.78 8.52 21.94
N ASN A 265 12.03 9.52 22.40
CA ASN A 265 10.63 9.33 22.75
C ASN A 265 9.74 9.13 21.52
N ALA A 266 10.02 9.82 20.42
CA ALA A 266 9.25 9.69 19.19
C ALA A 266 9.51 8.32 18.54
N LEU A 267 10.78 7.91 18.46
CA LEU A 267 11.14 6.58 17.95
C LEU A 267 10.64 5.45 18.86
N LYS A 268 10.56 5.66 20.17
CA LYS A 268 9.96 4.69 21.10
C LYS A 268 8.47 4.52 20.85
N GLU A 269 7.75 5.62 20.63
CA GLU A 269 6.32 5.57 20.35
C GLU A 269 6.02 5.00 18.95
N ALA A 270 6.80 5.41 17.94
CA ALA A 270 6.77 4.76 16.63
C ALA A 270 7.07 3.26 16.75
N GLY A 271 8.01 2.87 17.62
CA GLY A 271 8.32 1.47 17.90
C GLY A 271 7.19 0.69 18.57
N HIS A 272 6.45 1.30 19.52
CA HIS A 272 5.24 0.69 20.07
C HIS A 272 4.21 0.41 18.97
N LEU A 273 3.95 1.39 18.10
CA LEU A 273 3.00 1.25 17.01
C LEU A 273 3.49 0.21 15.99
N GLN A 274 4.78 0.24 15.63
CA GLN A 274 5.34 -0.72 14.68
C GLN A 274 5.29 -2.16 15.20
N TYR A 275 5.48 -2.38 16.50
CA TYR A 275 5.25 -3.70 17.11
C TYR A 275 3.79 -4.14 16.98
N GLY A 276 2.83 -3.23 17.18
CA GLY A 276 1.41 -3.50 16.94
C GLY A 276 1.12 -3.84 15.47
N HIS A 277 1.66 -3.05 14.55
CA HIS A 277 1.54 -3.22 13.11
C HIS A 277 2.06 -4.60 12.66
N TRP A 278 3.28 -4.98 13.09
CA TRP A 278 3.84 -6.31 12.85
C TRP A 278 2.93 -7.41 13.38
N ASN A 279 2.45 -7.30 14.62
CA ASN A 279 1.59 -8.33 15.20
C ASN A 279 0.24 -8.48 14.48
N ALA A 280 -0.35 -7.39 14.00
CA ALA A 280 -1.63 -7.43 13.28
C ALA A 280 -1.45 -7.98 11.84
N ALA A 281 -0.39 -7.54 11.14
CA ALA A 281 -0.19 -7.86 9.72
C ALA A 281 0.56 -9.17 9.44
N LEU A 282 1.29 -9.74 10.42
CA LEU A 282 2.24 -10.85 10.21
C LEU A 282 1.67 -12.00 9.38
N GLU A 283 0.45 -12.42 9.70
CA GLU A 283 -0.21 -13.52 9.02
C GLU A 283 -0.67 -13.12 7.61
N GLY A 284 -1.14 -11.89 7.43
CA GLY A 284 -1.53 -11.40 6.11
C GLY A 284 -0.36 -11.30 5.15
N TRP A 285 0.82 -10.90 5.64
CA TRP A 285 2.04 -10.89 4.82
C TRP A 285 2.50 -12.30 4.45
N ALA A 286 2.46 -13.22 5.41
CA ALA A 286 3.07 -14.54 5.26
C ALA A 286 2.19 -15.55 4.52
N MET A 287 0.88 -15.56 4.80
CA MET A 287 0.03 -16.71 4.50
C MET A 287 0.03 -17.03 3.01
N TRP A 288 -0.39 -16.10 2.17
CA TRP A 288 -0.46 -16.36 0.73
C TRP A 288 0.91 -16.66 0.13
N LEU A 289 1.91 -15.85 0.47
CA LEU A 289 3.22 -15.92 -0.17
C LEU A 289 3.94 -17.24 0.16
N LEU A 290 3.87 -17.70 1.41
CA LEU A 290 4.52 -18.94 1.84
C LEU A 290 3.74 -20.19 1.42
N THR A 291 2.40 -20.17 1.39
CA THR A 291 1.62 -21.34 0.95
C THR A 291 1.64 -21.54 -0.57
N HIS A 292 2.00 -20.53 -1.35
CA HIS A 292 2.13 -20.64 -2.82
C HIS A 292 3.57 -20.72 -3.29
N PHE A 293 4.47 -19.97 -2.66
CA PHE A 293 5.85 -19.78 -3.12
C PHE A 293 6.88 -20.06 -2.04
N GLY A 294 6.50 -20.66 -0.91
CA GLY A 294 7.43 -21.12 0.12
C GLY A 294 8.51 -22.05 -0.42
N GLU A 295 9.64 -22.13 0.29
CA GLU A 295 10.77 -22.96 -0.06
C GLU A 295 11.10 -23.97 1.06
N PRO A 296 11.62 -25.17 0.73
CA PRO A 296 11.95 -25.69 -0.61
C PRO A 296 10.73 -26.09 -1.46
N VAL A 297 9.57 -26.24 -0.83
CA VAL A 297 8.25 -26.43 -1.45
C VAL A 297 7.27 -25.47 -0.78
N PRO A 298 6.13 -25.14 -1.40
CA PRO A 298 5.12 -24.31 -0.77
C PRO A 298 4.66 -24.91 0.57
N TRP A 299 4.51 -24.06 1.59
CA TRP A 299 4.24 -24.49 2.96
C TRP A 299 2.76 -24.82 3.14
N SER A 300 2.47 -25.70 4.09
CA SER A 300 1.11 -25.83 4.64
C SER A 300 0.77 -24.63 5.52
N LYS A 301 -0.53 -24.37 5.70
CA LYS A 301 -1.03 -23.35 6.62
C LYS A 301 -0.47 -23.55 8.05
N GLU A 302 -0.38 -24.79 8.50
CA GLU A 302 0.13 -25.14 9.82
C GLU A 302 1.62 -24.81 9.96
N GLU A 303 2.43 -25.08 8.93
CA GLU A 303 3.85 -24.70 8.92
C GLU A 303 4.03 -23.18 8.99
N VAL A 304 3.20 -22.42 8.25
CA VAL A 304 3.18 -20.96 8.35
C VAL A 304 2.88 -20.54 9.79
N HIS A 305 1.79 -21.03 10.40
CA HIS A 305 1.44 -20.69 11.79
C HIS A 305 2.55 -21.01 12.81
N VAL A 306 3.22 -22.17 12.68
CA VAL A 306 4.37 -22.52 13.53
C VAL A 306 5.52 -21.54 13.37
N PHE A 307 5.81 -21.12 12.13
CA PHE A 307 6.83 -20.11 11.86
C PHE A 307 6.46 -18.75 12.46
N LEU A 308 5.23 -18.27 12.23
CA LEU A 308 4.76 -16.99 12.78
C LEU A 308 4.75 -16.98 14.31
N ALA A 309 4.46 -18.12 14.96
CA ALA A 309 4.54 -18.24 16.42
C ALA A 309 5.96 -17.97 16.94
N LYS A 310 7.00 -18.49 16.26
CA LYS A 310 8.40 -18.22 16.63
C LYS A 310 8.77 -16.76 16.40
N VAL A 311 8.34 -16.18 15.27
CA VAL A 311 8.56 -14.76 14.96
C VAL A 311 7.95 -13.87 16.04
N ARG A 312 6.71 -14.14 16.48
CA ARG A 312 6.05 -13.40 17.58
C ARG A 312 6.80 -13.51 18.91
N MET A 313 7.40 -14.67 19.20
CA MET A 313 8.25 -14.83 20.40
C MET A 313 9.50 -13.95 20.33
N GLU A 314 10.08 -13.80 19.14
CA GLU A 314 11.25 -12.93 18.94
C GLU A 314 10.87 -11.46 18.99
N LEU A 315 9.79 -11.03 18.33
CA LEU A 315 9.28 -9.65 18.38
C LEU A 315 8.95 -9.17 19.79
N SER A 316 8.49 -10.07 20.66
CA SER A 316 8.14 -9.75 22.05
C SER A 316 9.33 -9.78 23.01
N ASN A 317 10.54 -10.10 22.52
CA ASN A 317 11.74 -10.16 23.34
C ASN A 317 12.36 -8.76 23.50
N PRO A 318 12.35 -8.15 24.70
CA PRO A 318 12.86 -6.80 24.92
C PRO A 318 14.40 -6.69 24.82
N HIS A 319 15.09 -7.82 24.63
CA HIS A 319 16.54 -7.85 24.42
C HIS A 319 16.94 -7.93 22.96
N ILE A 320 15.97 -7.90 22.03
CA ILE A 320 16.20 -7.75 20.60
C ILE A 320 15.88 -6.28 20.27
N HIS A 321 16.88 -5.55 19.78
CA HIS A 321 16.77 -4.14 19.41
C HIS A 321 16.75 -4.02 17.89
N ASP A 322 15.68 -4.56 17.32
CA ASP A 322 15.47 -4.65 15.90
C ASP A 322 14.71 -3.42 15.35
N TYR A 323 14.94 -3.14 14.08
CA TYR A 323 14.28 -2.08 13.34
C TYR A 323 14.05 -2.50 11.89
N GLU A 324 13.06 -1.86 11.28
CA GLU A 324 12.75 -1.94 9.85
C GLU A 324 13.21 -0.65 9.17
N PRO A 325 14.07 -0.71 8.14
CA PRO A 325 14.39 0.45 7.32
C PRO A 325 13.17 0.90 6.51
N ALA A 326 13.08 2.19 6.25
CA ALA A 326 12.17 2.74 5.24
C ALA A 326 12.85 3.81 4.41
N ASN A 327 12.35 4.01 3.20
CA ASN A 327 12.77 5.09 2.33
C ASN A 327 11.53 5.90 1.93
N ARG A 328 11.66 7.23 1.91
CA ARG A 328 10.69 8.15 1.32
C ARG A 328 11.38 8.90 0.19
N VAL A 329 10.78 8.87 -0.99
CA VAL A 329 11.27 9.59 -2.17
C VAL A 329 10.20 10.56 -2.63
N TRP A 330 10.56 11.81 -2.86
CA TRP A 330 9.68 12.77 -3.51
C TRP A 330 10.44 13.51 -4.60
N ALA A 331 9.72 13.83 -5.67
CA ALA A 331 10.30 14.46 -6.86
C ALA A 331 9.25 15.28 -7.60
N ARG A 332 9.72 16.23 -8.40
CA ARG A 332 8.87 17.19 -9.11
C ARG A 332 8.85 16.87 -10.60
N LYS A 333 7.69 17.00 -11.24
CA LYS A 333 7.64 17.10 -12.70
C LYS A 333 8.30 18.42 -13.12
N PRO A 334 9.15 18.46 -14.16
CA PRO A 334 9.72 19.71 -14.64
C PRO A 334 8.64 20.78 -14.87
N THR A 335 8.98 22.04 -14.59
CA THR A 335 8.07 23.16 -14.82
C THR A 335 7.81 23.33 -16.31
N ARG A 336 6.77 24.09 -16.64
CA ARG A 336 6.49 24.46 -18.03
C ARG A 336 7.71 25.04 -18.74
N GLU A 337 8.43 25.93 -18.07
CA GLU A 337 9.65 26.58 -18.60
C GLU A 337 10.77 25.56 -18.83
N GLU A 338 11.03 24.67 -17.86
CA GLU A 338 12.05 23.62 -17.98
C GLU A 338 11.75 22.63 -19.13
N LEU A 339 10.48 22.30 -19.34
CA LEU A 339 10.05 21.46 -20.47
C LEU A 339 10.25 22.15 -21.82
N GLU A 340 9.86 23.42 -21.92
CA GLU A 340 10.04 24.23 -23.14
C GLU A 340 11.52 24.40 -23.48
N GLU A 341 12.38 24.67 -22.48
CA GLU A 341 13.82 24.73 -22.67
C GLU A 341 14.41 23.41 -23.17
N LYS A 342 13.94 22.28 -22.62
CA LYS A 342 14.39 20.95 -23.04
C LYS A 342 14.00 20.66 -24.48
N GLU A 343 12.79 21.02 -24.91
CA GLU A 343 12.35 20.89 -26.30
C GLU A 343 13.20 21.72 -27.26
N VAL A 344 13.55 22.96 -26.88
CA VAL A 344 14.40 23.84 -27.68
C VAL A 344 15.80 23.24 -27.84
N LYS A 345 16.39 22.71 -26.76
CA LYS A 345 17.71 22.04 -26.81
C LYS A 345 17.71 20.81 -27.71
N ILE A 346 16.70 19.93 -27.58
CA ILE A 346 16.57 18.74 -28.42
C ILE A 346 16.44 19.13 -29.90
N LYS A 347 15.64 20.15 -30.22
CA LYS A 347 15.52 20.66 -31.61
C LYS A 347 16.83 21.24 -32.14
N ALA A 348 17.61 21.92 -31.30
CA ALA A 348 18.91 22.46 -31.68
C ALA A 348 19.96 21.37 -31.94
N GLU A 349 19.94 20.27 -31.19
CA GLU A 349 20.88 19.13 -31.33
C GLU A 349 20.50 18.17 -32.46
N THR A 350 19.24 18.16 -32.90
CA THR A 350 18.73 17.29 -33.97
C THR A 350 18.64 17.97 -35.34
N LEU A 351 19.03 19.24 -35.44
CA LEU A 351 19.18 19.95 -36.71
C LEU A 351 20.52 19.54 -37.37
N PRO A 352 20.51 19.10 -38.66
CA PRO A 352 21.67 18.56 -39.37
C PRO A 352 22.76 19.57 -39.71
#